data_AF-A0A1H8CHQ0-F1
#
_entry.id   AF-A0A1H8CHQ0-F1
#
_cell.length_a   1.000
_cell.length_b   1.000
_cell.length_c   1.000
_cell.angle_alpha   90.00
_cell.angle_beta   90.00
_cell.angle_gamma   90.00
#
_symmetry.space_group_name_H-M   'P 1'
#
loop_
_entity.id
_entity.type
_entity.pdbx_description
1 polymer ?
#
loop_
_entity_poly.entity_id
_entity_poly.type
_entity_poly.pdbx_seq_one_letter_code
_entity_poly.pdbx_strand_id
1 'polypeptide(L)'
;MATAACKVSFKIKYTSSQPITQATAYYKIKNTSSFTKYDLPTLPVSEVTLVELPEILTPGEYDLMVELGVNGVTKTQTSSFQIGKCKPSSCAAPSIKNVYLGENDQIVMDYSVDTTNFYAIQYQIATDSDFNDIVQLKVIMASDYNPTQYIEMNDGTIKDNTQLYIRVRKYCSSSDVSDWSDVEGFTSGTWINQKVLYPFDAYCVSDKFKEFDPTDIREFKASICITDRNPLMKKVKLTTSIPQEGSFIYTNGLTPEKPAKPGSIASFDDPQGGVSTGFDQTGIRWIRFENNPALIYNVNPATGQITGVSGYKCNF
;
A
#
# COMPACT_ATOMS: atom_id res chain seq x y z
N MET A 1 -15.27 -38.40 14.88
CA MET A 1 -14.39 -37.59 14.01
C MET A 1 -13.22 -37.14 14.87
N ALA A 2 -11.97 -37.33 14.43
CA ALA A 2 -10.82 -36.81 15.16
C ALA A 2 -10.85 -35.28 15.13
N THR A 3 -10.86 -34.63 16.29
CA THR A 3 -10.74 -33.18 16.40
C THR A 3 -9.36 -32.80 15.86
N ALA A 4 -9.28 -31.99 14.81
CA ALA A 4 -8.00 -31.54 14.28
C ALA A 4 -7.30 -30.68 15.32
N ALA A 5 -6.20 -31.18 15.87
CA ALA A 5 -5.37 -30.47 16.83
C ALA A 5 -4.44 -29.49 16.08
N CYS A 6 -4.61 -28.19 16.32
CA CYS A 6 -3.69 -27.19 15.78
C CYS A 6 -2.49 -27.06 16.73
N LYS A 7 -1.28 -27.37 16.24
CA LYS A 7 -0.05 -27.06 16.97
C LYS A 7 0.26 -25.57 16.83
N VAL A 8 0.53 -24.91 17.94
CA VAL A 8 0.95 -23.51 17.96
C VAL A 8 2.42 -23.45 18.32
N SER A 9 3.20 -22.78 17.48
CA SER A 9 4.60 -22.47 17.76
C SER A 9 4.90 -21.01 17.48
N PHE A 10 5.84 -20.43 18.22
CA PHE A 10 6.28 -19.05 18.05
C PHE A 10 7.77 -18.92 18.36
N LYS A 11 8.38 -17.88 17.81
CA LYS A 11 9.80 -17.57 17.99
C LYS A 11 9.97 -16.46 19.02
N ILE A 12 10.83 -16.68 20.00
CA ILE A 12 11.27 -15.64 20.94
C ILE A 12 12.60 -15.07 20.45
N LYS A 13 12.60 -13.76 20.17
CA LYS A 13 13.81 -12.95 19.96
C LYS A 13 13.95 -11.97 21.11
N TYR A 14 15.11 -11.92 21.76
CA TYR A 14 15.36 -11.01 22.87
C TYR A 14 16.81 -10.54 22.87
N THR A 15 17.06 -9.38 23.48
CA THR A 15 18.40 -8.86 23.76
C THR A 15 18.52 -8.65 25.27
N SER A 16 19.53 -9.25 25.89
CA SER A 16 19.79 -9.10 27.33
C SER A 16 21.29 -9.15 27.60
N SER A 17 21.76 -8.34 28.54
CA SER A 17 23.14 -8.38 29.02
C SER A 17 23.41 -9.55 29.98
N GLN A 18 22.36 -10.29 30.37
CA GLN A 18 22.42 -11.44 31.26
C GLN A 18 21.51 -12.57 30.76
N PRO A 19 21.84 -13.84 31.04
CA PRO A 19 20.98 -14.97 30.67
C PRO A 19 19.59 -14.87 31.28
N ILE A 20 18.57 -15.31 30.53
CA ILE A 20 17.20 -15.47 31.04
C ILE A 20 17.21 -16.54 32.13
N THR A 21 16.60 -16.23 33.28
CA THR A 21 16.46 -17.15 34.42
C THR A 21 15.04 -17.72 34.52
N GLN A 22 14.06 -17.10 33.87
CA GLN A 22 12.67 -17.55 33.87
C GLN A 22 12.01 -17.22 32.52
N ALA A 23 11.19 -18.13 31.99
CA ALA A 23 10.39 -17.84 30.81
C ALA A 23 9.02 -18.54 30.93
N THR A 24 7.95 -17.77 30.77
CA THR A 24 6.58 -18.27 30.91
C THR A 24 5.72 -17.70 29.79
N ALA A 25 4.94 -18.55 29.14
CA ALA A 25 3.88 -18.15 28.23
C ALA A 25 2.53 -18.22 28.95
N TYR A 26 1.69 -17.23 28.72
CA TYR A 26 0.33 -17.15 29.19
C TYR A 26 -0.57 -17.02 27.98
N TYR A 27 -1.60 -17.85 27.88
CA TYR A 27 -2.57 -17.73 26.79
C TYR A 27 -4.00 -17.85 27.30
N LYS A 28 -4.92 -17.17 26.65
CA LYS A 28 -6.36 -17.24 26.97
C LYS A 28 -7.19 -17.04 25.73
N ILE A 29 -8.41 -17.56 25.74
CA ILE A 29 -9.39 -17.21 24.70
C ILE A 29 -9.76 -15.73 24.88
N LYS A 30 -9.82 -14.97 23.78
CA LYS A 30 -10.25 -13.57 23.82
C LYS A 30 -11.57 -13.43 24.57
N ASN A 31 -11.69 -12.36 25.35
CA ASN A 31 -12.84 -12.07 26.23
C ASN A 31 -13.01 -13.00 27.43
N THR A 32 -12.08 -13.92 27.69
CA THR A 32 -12.02 -14.62 28.97
C THR A 32 -11.12 -13.89 29.97
N SER A 33 -11.37 -14.11 31.26
CA SER A 33 -10.68 -13.42 32.36
C SER A 33 -9.39 -14.13 32.78
N SER A 34 -9.29 -15.44 32.61
CA SER A 34 -8.20 -16.27 33.13
C SER A 34 -7.21 -16.69 32.04
N PHE A 35 -5.92 -16.46 32.30
CA PHE A 35 -4.84 -17.03 31.50
C PHE A 35 -4.50 -18.45 31.94
N THR A 36 -4.28 -19.32 30.96
CA THR A 36 -3.56 -20.57 31.13
C THR A 36 -2.07 -20.27 31.17
N LYS A 37 -1.41 -20.65 32.27
CA LYS A 37 0.03 -20.51 32.44
C LYS A 37 0.75 -21.72 31.88
N TYR A 38 1.82 -21.50 31.13
CA TYR A 38 2.73 -22.51 30.62
C TYR A 38 4.17 -22.08 30.83
N ASP A 39 4.84 -22.72 31.79
CA ASP A 39 6.26 -22.51 32.04
C ASP A 39 7.08 -23.18 30.93
N LEU A 40 7.97 -22.43 30.27
CA LEU A 40 8.70 -22.96 29.12
C LEU A 40 9.71 -24.01 29.60
N PRO A 41 9.76 -25.19 28.95
CA PRO A 41 10.63 -26.30 29.37
C PRO A 41 12.11 -25.99 29.14
N THR A 42 12.41 -25.15 28.15
CA THR A 42 13.76 -24.69 27.83
C THR A 42 13.81 -23.17 27.94
N LEU A 43 14.79 -22.67 28.69
CA LEU A 43 15.03 -21.23 28.76
C LEU A 43 15.57 -20.76 27.42
N PRO A 44 15.06 -19.62 26.89
CA PRO A 44 15.54 -19.10 25.62
C PRO A 44 17.04 -18.81 25.67
N VAL A 45 17.82 -19.52 24.85
CA VAL A 45 19.23 -19.22 24.59
C VAL A 45 19.31 -18.26 23.41
N SER A 46 20.30 -17.36 23.38
CA SER A 46 20.32 -16.20 22.50
C SER A 46 20.18 -16.53 21.01
N GLU A 47 19.69 -15.54 20.25
CA GLU A 47 19.38 -15.47 18.82
C GLU A 47 17.93 -15.79 18.43
N VAL A 48 17.47 -17.05 18.49
CA VAL A 48 16.05 -17.39 18.23
C VAL A 48 15.70 -18.70 18.94
N THR A 49 14.74 -18.68 19.87
CA THR A 49 14.20 -19.93 20.46
C THR A 49 12.80 -20.20 19.92
N LEU A 50 12.60 -21.38 19.31
CA LEU A 50 11.26 -21.87 18.91
C LEU A 50 10.58 -22.49 20.13
N VAL A 51 9.38 -22.05 20.43
CA VAL A 51 8.56 -22.55 21.53
C VAL A 51 7.30 -23.16 20.95
N GLU A 52 6.98 -24.38 21.37
CA GLU A 52 5.71 -25.04 21.07
C GLU A 52 4.83 -25.02 22.31
N LEU A 53 3.59 -24.53 22.15
CA LEU A 53 2.58 -24.60 23.20
C LEU A 53 2.00 -26.01 23.32
N PRO A 54 1.46 -26.38 24.49
CA PRO A 54 0.64 -27.57 24.63
C PRO A 54 -0.53 -27.58 23.64
N GLU A 55 -1.10 -28.76 23.40
CA GLU A 55 -2.26 -28.91 22.54
C GLU A 55 -3.45 -28.07 23.05
N ILE A 56 -3.98 -27.21 22.19
CA ILE A 56 -5.16 -26.39 22.48
C ILE A 56 -6.32 -26.91 21.65
N LEU A 57 -7.31 -27.51 22.32
CA LEU A 57 -8.43 -28.19 21.67
C LEU A 57 -9.62 -27.28 21.35
N THR A 58 -9.72 -26.13 22.02
CA THR A 58 -10.88 -25.23 21.89
C THR A 58 -10.63 -24.22 20.76
N PRO A 59 -11.45 -24.22 19.69
CA PRO A 59 -11.39 -23.19 18.67
C PRO A 59 -11.66 -21.80 19.23
N GLY A 60 -11.00 -20.79 18.67
CA GLY A 60 -11.18 -19.40 19.07
C GLY A 60 -9.96 -18.54 18.74
N GLU A 61 -10.12 -17.23 18.93
CA GLU A 61 -8.99 -16.30 18.98
C GLU A 61 -8.43 -16.27 20.39
N TYR A 62 -7.11 -16.26 20.49
CA TYR A 62 -6.37 -16.30 21.75
C TYR A 62 -5.47 -15.08 21.89
N ASP A 63 -5.42 -14.52 23.08
CA ASP A 63 -4.36 -13.60 23.48
C ASP A 63 -3.18 -14.43 23.99
N LEU A 64 -1.97 -14.05 23.58
CA LEU A 64 -0.70 -14.62 24.04
C LEU A 64 0.10 -13.53 24.77
N MET A 65 0.64 -13.86 25.92
CA MET A 65 1.58 -13.02 26.66
C MET A 65 2.80 -13.87 27.01
N VAL A 66 3.97 -13.44 26.59
CA VAL A 66 5.25 -14.09 26.92
C VAL A 66 5.98 -13.22 27.92
N GLU A 67 6.32 -13.79 29.07
CA GLU A 67 7.08 -13.16 30.13
C GLU A 67 8.47 -13.79 30.19
N LEU A 68 9.50 -12.94 30.13
CA LEU A 68 10.90 -13.32 30.34
C LEU A 68 11.42 -12.64 31.60
N GLY A 69 12.13 -13.39 32.43
CA GLY A 69 12.70 -12.93 33.69
C GLY A 69 14.23 -13.06 33.72
N VAL A 70 14.91 -12.05 34.26
CA VAL A 70 16.34 -12.02 34.53
C VAL A 70 16.55 -11.56 35.96
N ASN A 71 17.03 -12.44 36.84
CA ASN A 71 17.38 -12.10 38.23
C ASN A 71 16.28 -11.32 38.99
N GLY A 72 15.02 -11.70 38.78
CA GLY A 72 13.85 -11.08 39.42
C GLY A 72 13.24 -9.88 38.67
N VAL A 73 13.85 -9.41 37.58
CA VAL A 73 13.26 -8.40 36.69
C VAL A 73 12.53 -9.11 35.55
N THR A 74 11.26 -8.78 35.32
CA THR A 74 10.45 -9.37 34.24
C THR A 74 10.15 -8.37 33.12
N LYS A 75 10.04 -8.88 31.90
CA LYS A 75 9.54 -8.18 30.73
C LYS A 75 8.50 -9.02 30.02
N THR A 76 7.40 -8.38 29.62
CA THR A 76 6.28 -9.04 28.95
C THR A 76 6.11 -8.53 27.53
N GLN A 77 5.77 -9.42 26.60
CA GLN A 77 5.35 -9.10 25.24
C GLN A 77 4.01 -9.78 24.98
N THR A 78 3.07 -9.05 24.39
CA THR A 78 1.75 -9.58 24.01
C THR A 78 1.66 -9.82 22.51
N SER A 79 0.87 -10.81 22.12
CA SER A 79 0.52 -11.15 20.73
C SER A 79 -0.84 -11.85 20.72
N SER A 80 -1.29 -12.36 19.57
CA SER A 80 -2.51 -13.16 19.46
C SER A 80 -2.37 -14.27 18.41
N PHE A 81 -3.14 -15.34 18.55
CA PHE A 81 -3.19 -16.45 17.58
C PHE A 81 -4.62 -17.02 17.49
N GLN A 82 -4.88 -17.87 16.48
CA GLN A 82 -6.20 -18.46 16.27
C GLN A 82 -6.13 -19.99 16.22
N ILE A 83 -7.04 -20.66 16.95
CA ILE A 83 -7.22 -22.12 16.95
C ILE A 83 -8.53 -22.45 16.22
N GLY A 84 -8.55 -23.56 15.48
CA GLY A 84 -9.76 -24.07 14.81
C GLY A 84 -9.88 -23.75 13.33
N LYS A 85 -8.91 -23.01 12.75
CA LYS A 85 -8.72 -22.88 11.30
C LYS A 85 -7.74 -23.94 10.76
N CYS A 86 -7.76 -25.16 11.29
CA CYS A 86 -6.94 -26.28 10.80
C CYS A 86 -7.44 -26.89 9.48
N LYS A 87 -8.31 -26.20 8.74
CA LYS A 87 -8.49 -26.45 7.31
C LYS A 87 -7.49 -25.53 6.60
N PRO A 88 -6.57 -26.04 5.76
CA PRO A 88 -5.75 -25.16 4.95
C PRO A 88 -6.71 -24.23 4.22
N SER A 89 -6.53 -22.92 4.45
CA SER A 89 -7.31 -21.91 3.75
C SER A 89 -7.22 -22.23 2.26
N SER A 90 -8.34 -22.30 1.55
CA SER A 90 -8.34 -22.29 0.07
C SER A 90 -7.61 -21.07 -0.47
N CYS A 91 -7.41 -20.06 0.39
CA CYS A 91 -6.62 -18.88 0.16
C CYS A 91 -5.39 -18.84 1.07
N ALA A 92 -4.33 -19.55 0.68
CA ALA A 92 -3.07 -19.55 1.40
C ALA A 92 -2.44 -18.15 1.45
N ALA A 93 -1.91 -17.79 2.63
CA ALA A 93 -1.18 -16.55 2.81
C ALA A 93 0.11 -16.54 1.97
N PRO A 94 0.48 -15.39 1.39
CA PRO A 94 1.76 -15.26 0.71
C PRO A 94 2.92 -15.19 1.72
N SER A 95 4.14 -15.33 1.21
CA SER A 95 5.36 -15.24 2.01
C SER A 95 6.30 -14.21 1.39
N ILE A 96 6.70 -13.22 2.18
CA ILE A 96 7.82 -12.33 1.87
C ILE A 96 9.10 -13.16 2.02
N LYS A 97 9.95 -13.12 0.99
CA LYS A 97 11.26 -13.78 1.00
C LYS A 97 12.36 -12.83 1.39
N ASN A 98 12.29 -11.61 0.86
CA ASN A 98 13.27 -10.57 1.15
C ASN A 98 12.69 -9.19 0.85
N VAL A 99 13.19 -8.19 1.57
CA VAL A 99 12.98 -6.77 1.28
C VAL A 99 14.33 -6.09 1.38
N TYR A 100 14.77 -5.46 0.29
CA TYR A 100 16.12 -4.91 0.19
C TYR A 100 16.14 -3.67 -0.69
N LEU A 101 17.25 -2.95 -0.61
CA LEU A 101 17.54 -1.83 -1.49
C LEU A 101 18.27 -2.35 -2.73
N GLY A 102 17.67 -2.15 -3.90
CA GLY A 102 18.25 -2.42 -5.20
C GLY A 102 19.08 -1.25 -5.71
N GLU A 103 19.20 -1.14 -7.04
CA GLU A 103 19.90 -0.02 -7.67
C GLU A 103 19.24 1.33 -7.32
N ASN A 104 20.08 2.35 -7.06
CA ASN A 104 19.64 3.71 -6.72
C ASN A 104 18.72 3.77 -5.49
N ASP A 105 18.95 2.86 -4.52
CA ASP A 105 18.22 2.78 -3.26
C ASP A 105 16.72 2.47 -3.42
N GLN A 106 16.34 1.83 -4.52
CA GLN A 106 14.98 1.37 -4.75
C GLN A 106 14.59 0.24 -3.81
N ILE A 107 13.47 0.39 -3.10
CA ILE A 107 12.92 -0.72 -2.32
C ILE A 107 12.42 -1.80 -3.29
N VAL A 108 12.97 -3.00 -3.15
CA VAL A 108 12.59 -4.21 -3.87
C VAL A 108 12.08 -5.23 -2.87
N MET A 109 10.94 -5.86 -3.19
CA MET A 109 10.35 -6.94 -2.41
C MET A 109 10.26 -8.20 -3.26
N ASP A 110 10.89 -9.27 -2.79
CA ASP A 110 10.72 -10.62 -3.32
C ASP A 110 9.71 -11.38 -2.46
N TYR A 111 8.70 -11.97 -3.09
CA TYR A 111 7.64 -12.68 -2.40
C TYR A 111 7.09 -13.81 -3.25
N SER A 112 6.50 -14.81 -2.58
CA SER A 112 5.89 -15.97 -3.21
C SER A 112 4.40 -16.04 -2.91
N VAL A 113 3.61 -16.34 -3.92
CA VAL A 113 2.16 -16.52 -3.85
C VAL A 113 1.82 -17.88 -4.43
N ASP A 114 0.96 -18.65 -3.77
CA ASP A 114 0.29 -19.80 -4.40
C ASP A 114 -0.70 -19.28 -5.46
N THR A 115 -0.57 -19.74 -6.69
CA THR A 115 -1.38 -19.26 -7.82
C THR A 115 -2.79 -19.87 -7.88
N THR A 116 -3.09 -20.87 -7.04
CA THR A 116 -4.41 -21.49 -6.96
C THR A 116 -5.48 -20.45 -6.58
N ASN A 117 -6.52 -20.28 -7.41
CA ASN A 117 -7.55 -19.24 -7.20
C ASN A 117 -6.97 -17.83 -7.03
N PHE A 118 -5.84 -17.49 -7.65
CA PHE A 118 -5.22 -16.19 -7.43
C PHE A 118 -5.96 -15.07 -8.20
N TYR A 119 -6.52 -14.11 -7.45
CA TYR A 119 -7.26 -12.97 -8.01
C TYR A 119 -6.42 -11.68 -8.00
N ALA A 120 -5.83 -11.35 -6.85
CA ALA A 120 -4.96 -10.20 -6.68
C ALA A 120 -4.04 -10.38 -5.47
N ILE A 121 -2.98 -9.59 -5.38
CA ILE A 121 -2.15 -9.44 -4.18
C ILE A 121 -2.26 -8.00 -3.69
N GLN A 122 -2.30 -7.82 -2.37
CA GLN A 122 -2.16 -6.52 -1.75
C GLN A 122 -0.92 -6.49 -0.87
N TYR A 123 -0.18 -5.39 -0.90
CA TYR A 123 0.80 -5.06 0.11
C TYR A 123 0.45 -3.78 0.84
N GLN A 124 0.93 -3.67 2.08
CA GLN A 124 0.88 -2.45 2.89
C GLN A 124 2.27 -2.16 3.41
N ILE A 125 2.62 -0.87 3.46
CA ILE A 125 3.83 -0.36 4.13
C ILE A 125 3.39 0.61 5.21
N ALA A 126 3.93 0.45 6.41
CA ALA A 126 3.62 1.26 7.58
C ALA A 126 4.88 1.72 8.31
N THR A 127 4.73 2.77 9.12
CA THR A 127 5.80 3.26 10.02
C THR A 127 5.87 2.52 11.35
N ASP A 128 4.88 1.68 11.66
CA ASP A 128 4.81 0.83 12.84
C ASP A 128 4.53 -0.64 12.46
N SER A 129 5.02 -1.57 13.28
CA SER A 129 4.86 -3.01 13.03
C SER A 129 3.43 -3.53 13.19
N ASP A 130 2.58 -2.76 13.85
CA ASP A 130 1.17 -3.11 14.09
C ASP A 130 0.25 -2.59 12.97
N PHE A 131 0.80 -1.83 12.01
CA PHE A 131 0.11 -1.24 10.86
C PHE A 131 -1.04 -0.30 11.25
N ASN A 132 -0.85 0.52 12.28
CA ASN A 132 -1.77 1.61 12.61
C ASN A 132 -1.54 2.82 11.69
N ASP A 133 -0.29 3.06 11.27
CA ASP A 133 0.13 4.20 10.44
C ASP A 133 0.62 3.71 9.06
N ILE A 134 -0.34 3.40 8.19
CA ILE A 134 -0.07 2.92 6.82
C ILE A 134 0.30 4.11 5.92
N VAL A 135 1.50 4.09 5.37
CA VAL A 135 1.99 5.11 4.43
C VAL A 135 1.74 4.73 2.98
N GLN A 136 1.67 3.43 2.67
CA GLN A 136 1.41 2.95 1.31
C GLN A 136 0.54 1.69 1.32
N LEU A 137 -0.38 1.62 0.35
CA LEU A 137 -1.18 0.43 0.06
C LEU A 137 -1.27 0.27 -1.46
N LYS A 138 -0.97 -0.94 -1.94
CA LYS A 138 -1.12 -1.26 -3.37
C LYS A 138 -1.80 -2.61 -3.53
N VAL A 139 -2.70 -2.68 -4.52
CA VAL A 139 -3.30 -3.92 -5.00
C VAL A 139 -2.77 -4.17 -6.42
N ILE A 140 -2.30 -5.37 -6.69
CA ILE A 140 -1.77 -5.82 -7.97
C ILE A 140 -2.64 -6.99 -8.43
N MET A 141 -3.25 -6.87 -9.59
CA MET A 141 -4.11 -7.92 -10.15
C MET A 141 -3.27 -9.14 -10.55
N ALA A 142 -3.88 -10.33 -10.56
CA ALA A 142 -3.17 -11.56 -10.93
C ALA A 142 -2.51 -11.50 -12.32
N SER A 143 -3.08 -10.75 -13.27
CA SER A 143 -2.51 -10.52 -14.60
C SER A 143 -1.16 -9.78 -14.58
N ASP A 144 -0.92 -8.99 -13.54
CA ASP A 144 0.24 -8.10 -13.40
C ASP A 144 1.21 -8.61 -12.33
N TYR A 145 1.01 -9.84 -11.86
CA TYR A 145 1.81 -10.42 -10.80
C TYR A 145 3.25 -10.68 -11.26
N ASN A 146 4.18 -10.26 -10.42
CA ASN A 146 5.59 -10.56 -10.54
C ASN A 146 6.11 -10.93 -9.15
N PRO A 147 6.86 -12.05 -8.98
CA PRO A 147 7.45 -12.44 -7.70
C PRO A 147 8.44 -11.40 -7.14
N THR A 148 8.99 -10.54 -8.00
CA THR A 148 9.80 -9.38 -7.61
C THR A 148 9.01 -8.11 -7.87
N GLN A 149 8.82 -7.30 -6.82
CA GLN A 149 8.14 -6.02 -6.91
C GLN A 149 9.05 -4.87 -6.56
N TYR A 150 9.06 -3.92 -7.48
CA TYR A 150 9.68 -2.63 -7.35
C TYR A 150 8.68 -1.67 -6.70
N ILE A 151 8.95 -1.25 -5.46
CA ILE A 151 8.05 -0.37 -4.72
C ILE A 151 8.15 1.04 -5.31
N GLU A 152 6.99 1.65 -5.56
CA GLU A 152 6.89 3.02 -6.07
C GLU A 152 7.14 3.98 -4.92
N MET A 153 8.24 4.74 -4.99
CA MET A 153 8.64 5.73 -3.98
C MET A 153 8.47 7.18 -4.47
N ASN A 154 8.01 7.38 -5.71
CA ASN A 154 7.90 8.71 -6.32
C ASN A 154 6.71 9.54 -5.81
N ASP A 155 5.79 8.98 -5.04
CA ASP A 155 4.73 9.77 -4.38
C ASP A 155 5.19 10.38 -3.04
N GLY A 156 6.43 10.05 -2.65
CA GLY A 156 7.15 10.37 -1.42
C GLY A 156 6.35 10.21 -0.12
N THR A 157 5.42 9.26 -0.13
CA THR A 157 4.82 8.74 1.11
C THR A 157 5.86 8.02 1.98
N ILE A 158 6.90 7.48 1.34
CA ILE A 158 8.07 6.88 1.98
C ILE A 158 9.16 7.94 2.13
N LYS A 159 9.49 8.28 3.38
CA LYS A 159 10.62 9.16 3.71
C LYS A 159 11.94 8.39 3.57
N ASP A 160 13.01 9.10 3.22
CA ASP A 160 14.36 8.53 3.15
C ASP A 160 14.84 8.07 4.53
N ASN A 161 15.71 7.05 4.56
CA ASN A 161 16.40 6.57 5.76
C ASN A 161 15.46 6.29 6.96
N THR A 162 14.28 5.75 6.68
CA THR A 162 13.20 5.55 7.65
C THR A 162 12.95 4.06 7.86
N GLN A 163 12.83 3.65 9.13
CA GLN A 163 12.42 2.29 9.48
C GLN A 163 10.94 2.10 9.13
N LEU A 164 10.65 1.05 8.37
CA LEU A 164 9.33 0.72 7.86
C LEU A 164 9.05 -0.76 8.03
N TYR A 165 7.78 -1.12 7.86
CA TYR A 165 7.27 -2.48 7.98
C TYR A 165 6.37 -2.78 6.80
N ILE A 166 6.52 -3.96 6.20
CA ILE A 166 5.71 -4.41 5.06
C ILE A 166 5.08 -5.77 5.34
N ARG A 167 3.85 -5.93 4.86
CA ARG A 167 3.12 -7.20 4.87
C ARG A 167 2.33 -7.37 3.57
N VAL A 168 2.10 -8.61 3.18
CA VAL A 168 1.37 -8.95 1.95
C VAL A 168 0.22 -9.90 2.23
N ARG A 169 -0.88 -9.80 1.48
CA ARG A 169 -1.98 -10.78 1.50
C ARG A 169 -2.51 -11.03 0.11
N LYS A 170 -3.07 -12.21 -0.09
CA LYS A 170 -3.66 -12.68 -1.34
C LYS A 170 -5.18 -12.50 -1.31
N TYR A 171 -5.74 -12.10 -2.42
CA TYR A 171 -7.16 -12.20 -2.72
C TYR A 171 -7.35 -13.45 -3.57
N CYS A 172 -8.27 -14.32 -3.15
CA CYS A 172 -8.63 -15.51 -3.92
C CYS A 172 -9.92 -15.36 -4.73
N SER A 173 -10.69 -14.32 -4.41
CA SER A 173 -11.79 -13.81 -5.21
C SER A 173 -12.03 -12.34 -4.81
N SER A 174 -13.12 -11.74 -5.28
CA SER A 174 -13.54 -10.41 -4.83
C SER A 174 -13.96 -10.36 -3.36
N SER A 175 -14.31 -11.50 -2.75
CA SER A 175 -14.81 -11.58 -1.37
C SER A 175 -14.02 -12.51 -0.45
N ASP A 176 -13.01 -13.22 -0.97
CA ASP A 176 -12.17 -14.15 -0.22
C ASP A 176 -10.72 -13.67 -0.19
N VAL A 177 -10.15 -13.56 1.01
CA VAL A 177 -8.80 -13.05 1.25
C VAL A 177 -8.04 -13.96 2.21
N SER A 178 -6.75 -14.11 1.98
CA SER A 178 -5.87 -14.83 2.90
C SER A 178 -5.62 -14.01 4.17
N ASP A 179 -5.07 -14.69 5.18
CA ASP A 179 -4.35 -14.01 6.24
C ASP A 179 -3.14 -13.24 5.67
N TRP A 180 -2.61 -12.31 6.45
CA TRP A 180 -1.38 -11.59 6.11
C TRP A 180 -0.15 -12.51 6.20
N SER A 181 0.88 -12.20 5.42
CA SER A 181 2.23 -12.73 5.64
C SER A 181 2.78 -12.30 6.99
N ASP A 182 3.89 -12.93 7.39
CA ASP A 182 4.77 -12.36 8.40
C ASP A 182 5.15 -10.91 8.02
N VAL A 183 5.34 -10.09 9.06
CA VAL A 183 5.76 -8.70 8.91
C VAL A 183 7.26 -8.65 8.75
N GLU A 184 7.72 -7.99 7.69
CA GLU A 184 9.14 -7.76 7.45
C GLU A 184 9.48 -6.29 7.72
N GLY A 185 10.51 -6.06 8.54
CA GLY A 185 11.02 -4.71 8.83
C GLY A 185 12.22 -4.39 7.94
N PHE A 186 12.27 -3.17 7.40
CA PHE A 186 13.38 -2.71 6.56
C PHE A 186 13.58 -1.20 6.71
N THR A 187 14.75 -0.69 6.31
CA THR A 187 15.02 0.75 6.26
C THR A 187 14.97 1.22 4.80
N SER A 188 14.20 2.27 4.51
CA SER A 188 14.20 2.91 3.19
C SER A 188 15.57 3.54 2.89
N GLY A 189 16.02 3.45 1.64
CA GLY A 189 17.24 4.15 1.20
C GLY A 189 16.97 5.59 0.80
N THR A 190 17.94 6.22 0.13
CA THR A 190 17.81 7.58 -0.41
C THR A 190 17.53 7.48 -1.90
N TRP A 191 16.26 7.33 -2.28
CA TRP A 191 15.90 7.08 -3.68
C TRP A 191 16.34 8.23 -4.58
N ILE A 192 17.36 7.98 -5.39
CA ILE A 192 18.03 9.03 -6.19
C ILE A 192 17.35 9.23 -7.56
N ASN A 193 16.64 8.22 -8.04
CA ASN A 193 15.92 8.24 -9.32
C ASN A 193 14.48 8.71 -9.16
N GLN A 194 14.24 9.79 -8.41
CA GLN A 194 12.90 10.38 -8.37
C GLN A 194 12.49 10.68 -9.82
N LYS A 195 11.30 10.25 -10.23
CA LYS A 195 10.76 10.46 -11.59
C LYS A 195 11.13 11.87 -12.04
N VAL A 196 11.88 11.99 -13.14
CA VAL A 196 12.13 13.32 -13.72
C VAL A 196 10.79 13.84 -14.16
N LEU A 197 10.31 14.85 -13.42
CA LEU A 197 9.01 15.43 -13.62
C LEU A 197 9.15 16.67 -14.48
N TYR A 198 8.66 16.59 -15.71
CA TYR A 198 8.71 17.67 -16.67
C TYR A 198 7.49 18.58 -16.49
N PRO A 199 7.68 19.89 -16.26
CA PRO A 199 6.57 20.80 -16.04
C PRO A 199 5.86 21.14 -17.36
N PHE A 200 4.53 21.22 -17.31
CA PHE A 200 3.70 21.69 -18.42
C PHE A 200 2.60 22.61 -17.91
N ASP A 201 2.28 23.60 -18.73
CA ASP A 201 1.01 24.29 -18.67
C ASP A 201 -0.02 23.49 -19.50
N ALA A 202 -1.13 23.14 -18.85
CA ALA A 202 -2.15 22.27 -19.42
C ALA A 202 -3.56 22.76 -19.08
N TYR A 203 -4.53 22.39 -19.90
CA TYR A 203 -5.95 22.63 -19.69
C TYR A 203 -6.58 21.31 -19.32
N CYS A 204 -7.11 21.21 -18.09
CA CYS A 204 -7.62 19.97 -17.52
C CYS A 204 -9.14 20.05 -17.37
N VAL A 205 -9.84 18.95 -17.67
CA VAL A 205 -11.29 18.81 -17.43
C VAL A 205 -11.52 17.61 -16.50
N SER A 206 -12.32 17.82 -15.46
CA SER A 206 -12.67 16.80 -14.46
C SER A 206 -13.62 15.73 -15.05
N ASP A 207 -13.50 14.49 -14.58
CA ASP A 207 -14.43 13.39 -14.94
C ASP A 207 -15.87 13.62 -14.45
N LYS A 208 -16.07 14.57 -13.54
CA LYS A 208 -17.41 15.05 -13.15
C LYS A 208 -18.23 15.49 -14.37
N PHE A 209 -17.55 15.88 -15.44
CA PHE A 209 -18.15 16.45 -16.64
C PHE A 209 -18.06 15.54 -17.87
N LYS A 210 -17.88 14.24 -17.66
CA LYS A 210 -17.75 13.23 -18.74
C LYS A 210 -18.91 13.18 -19.74
N GLU A 211 -20.09 13.68 -19.36
CA GLU A 211 -21.29 13.69 -20.21
C GLU A 211 -21.34 14.91 -21.16
N PHE A 212 -20.41 15.86 -21.02
CA PHE A 212 -20.36 17.07 -21.84
C PHE A 212 -19.16 17.04 -22.80
N ASP A 213 -19.31 17.68 -23.96
CA ASP A 213 -18.21 17.88 -24.90
C ASP A 213 -17.18 18.86 -24.29
N PRO A 214 -15.91 18.46 -24.08
CA PRO A 214 -14.91 19.31 -23.45
C PRO A 214 -14.51 20.52 -24.33
N THR A 215 -14.94 20.56 -25.59
CA THR A 215 -14.68 21.62 -26.54
C THR A 215 -15.81 22.65 -26.63
N ASP A 216 -17.04 22.34 -26.19
CA ASP A 216 -18.19 23.26 -26.30
C ASP A 216 -18.25 24.25 -25.13
N ILE A 217 -18.02 25.52 -25.44
CA ILE A 217 -18.07 26.63 -24.48
C ILE A 217 -19.48 26.87 -23.90
N ARG A 218 -20.56 26.47 -24.60
CA ARG A 218 -21.93 26.76 -24.16
C ARG A 218 -22.36 25.86 -23.02
N GLU A 219 -22.06 24.57 -23.15
CA GLU A 219 -22.30 23.58 -22.11
C GLU A 219 -21.39 23.83 -20.90
N PHE A 220 -20.14 24.18 -21.19
CA PHE A 220 -19.08 24.16 -20.19
C PHE A 220 -18.62 25.53 -19.72
N LYS A 221 -19.20 26.65 -20.18
CA LYS A 221 -18.80 28.06 -19.90
C LYS A 221 -17.30 28.39 -20.10
N ALA A 222 -16.53 27.42 -20.56
CA ALA A 222 -15.10 27.40 -20.86
C ALA A 222 -14.91 26.26 -21.86
N SER A 223 -13.78 26.22 -22.56
CA SER A 223 -13.48 25.12 -23.49
C SER A 223 -12.06 24.71 -23.25
N ILE A 224 -11.77 23.40 -23.24
CA ILE A 224 -10.38 22.92 -23.18
C ILE A 224 -9.55 23.47 -24.35
N CYS A 225 -10.21 23.95 -25.41
CA CYS A 225 -9.58 24.51 -26.60
C CYS A 225 -9.19 25.99 -26.52
N ILE A 226 -9.66 26.74 -25.52
CA ILE A 226 -9.35 28.17 -25.38
C ILE A 226 -8.12 28.35 -24.48
N THR A 227 -7.17 29.20 -24.86
CA THR A 227 -5.99 29.48 -24.02
C THR A 227 -6.19 30.69 -23.12
N ASP A 228 -6.82 31.75 -23.63
CA ASP A 228 -6.89 33.03 -22.94
C ASP A 228 -7.87 32.99 -21.77
N ARG A 229 -7.37 33.34 -20.58
CA ARG A 229 -8.13 33.44 -19.32
C ARG A 229 -8.99 32.20 -19.02
N ASN A 230 -8.50 31.03 -19.40
CA ASN A 230 -9.24 29.79 -19.22
C ASN A 230 -9.10 29.25 -17.79
N PRO A 231 -10.20 29.10 -17.03
CA PRO A 231 -10.16 28.54 -15.67
C PRO A 231 -9.67 27.09 -15.61
N LEU A 232 -9.65 26.39 -16.74
CA LEU A 232 -9.15 25.02 -16.87
C LEU A 232 -7.62 24.92 -16.89
N MET A 233 -6.91 26.05 -17.01
CA MET A 233 -5.46 26.06 -17.00
C MET A 233 -4.91 25.63 -15.63
N LYS A 234 -4.02 24.64 -15.64
CA LYS A 234 -3.32 24.05 -14.49
C LYS A 234 -1.85 23.87 -14.84
N LYS A 235 -1.00 24.02 -13.83
CA LYS A 235 0.38 23.53 -13.92
C LYS A 235 0.41 22.08 -13.51
N VAL A 236 0.94 21.24 -14.39
CA VAL A 236 1.09 19.80 -14.17
C VAL A 236 2.54 19.41 -14.38
N LYS A 237 2.88 18.22 -13.89
CA LYS A 237 4.14 17.56 -14.20
C LYS A 237 3.85 16.22 -14.87
N LEU A 238 4.65 15.83 -15.86
CA LEU A 238 4.59 14.51 -16.48
C LEU A 238 5.85 13.71 -16.22
N THR A 239 5.71 12.39 -16.26
CA THR A 239 6.83 11.42 -16.22
C THR A 239 7.64 11.37 -17.52
N THR A 240 7.23 12.09 -18.55
CA THR A 240 7.85 12.14 -19.87
C THR A 240 8.01 13.59 -20.30
N SER A 241 9.04 13.89 -21.10
CA SER A 241 9.30 15.23 -21.63
C SER A 241 8.35 15.64 -22.75
N ILE A 242 7.52 14.71 -23.24
CA ILE A 242 6.52 14.91 -24.27
C ILE A 242 5.22 14.21 -23.84
N PRO A 243 4.05 14.86 -23.95
CA PRO A 243 2.77 14.23 -23.63
C PRO A 243 2.45 13.06 -24.57
N GLN A 244 2.31 11.87 -24.01
CA GLN A 244 2.04 10.64 -24.75
C GLN A 244 1.25 9.61 -23.92
N GLU A 245 0.69 8.61 -24.59
CA GLU A 245 0.08 7.46 -23.91
C GLU A 245 1.06 6.79 -22.93
N GLY A 246 0.56 6.39 -21.77
CA GLY A 246 1.35 5.83 -20.68
C GLY A 246 1.97 6.86 -19.73
N SER A 247 1.99 8.15 -20.09
CA SER A 247 2.53 9.21 -19.22
C SER A 247 1.62 9.43 -18.01
N PHE A 248 2.21 9.58 -16.82
CA PHE A 248 1.47 9.90 -15.60
C PHE A 248 1.53 11.39 -15.31
N ILE A 249 0.38 11.94 -14.92
CA ILE A 249 0.23 13.34 -14.51
C ILE A 249 0.45 13.41 -13.00
N TYR A 250 1.21 14.41 -12.57
CA TYR A 250 1.49 14.73 -11.17
C TYR A 250 1.06 16.17 -10.86
N THR A 251 0.67 16.37 -9.61
CA THR A 251 0.35 17.68 -9.05
C THR A 251 1.57 18.58 -9.03
N ASN A 252 1.42 19.83 -9.46
CA ASN A 252 2.46 20.82 -9.25
C ASN A 252 2.21 21.51 -7.89
N GLY A 253 3.20 21.50 -7.00
CA GLY A 253 3.17 22.27 -5.75
C GLY A 253 2.93 21.48 -4.46
N LEU A 254 2.88 20.14 -4.51
CA LEU A 254 3.05 19.31 -3.31
C LEU A 254 4.49 18.82 -3.25
N THR A 255 5.06 18.77 -2.04
CA THR A 255 6.37 18.17 -1.79
C THR A 255 6.18 17.05 -0.77
N PRO A 256 6.32 15.77 -1.18
CA PRO A 256 6.64 15.29 -2.53
C PRO A 256 5.45 15.37 -3.49
N GLU A 257 5.74 15.47 -4.79
CA GLU A 257 4.73 15.51 -5.84
C GLU A 257 3.90 14.21 -5.85
N LYS A 258 2.58 14.36 -5.84
CA LYS A 258 1.66 13.21 -5.86
C LYS A 258 1.06 13.00 -7.25
N PRO A 259 0.82 11.75 -7.68
CA PRO A 259 0.05 11.46 -8.89
C PRO A 259 -1.28 12.21 -8.87
N ALA A 260 -1.72 12.73 -10.02
CA ALA A 260 -2.92 13.54 -10.14
C ALA A 260 -4.20 12.67 -10.15
N LYS A 261 -4.52 12.09 -8.99
CA LYS A 261 -5.69 11.20 -8.76
C LYS A 261 -6.64 11.79 -7.70
N PRO A 262 -7.87 11.26 -7.56
CA PRO A 262 -8.79 11.69 -6.51
C PRO A 262 -8.13 11.69 -5.11
N GLY A 263 -8.42 12.71 -4.31
CA GLY A 263 -7.86 12.96 -2.99
C GLY A 263 -6.46 13.60 -2.98
N SER A 264 -5.90 13.93 -4.15
CA SER A 264 -4.57 14.55 -4.26
C SER A 264 -4.52 15.76 -5.17
N ILE A 265 -5.64 16.16 -5.78
CA ILE A 265 -5.73 17.28 -6.74
C ILE A 265 -6.78 18.32 -6.34
N ALA A 266 -7.08 18.44 -5.03
CA ALA A 266 -7.93 19.50 -4.49
C ALA A 266 -7.51 20.92 -4.90
N SER A 267 -6.21 21.15 -5.14
CA SER A 267 -5.72 22.44 -5.63
C SER A 267 -6.16 22.78 -7.06
N PHE A 268 -6.70 21.81 -7.80
CA PHE A 268 -7.25 22.04 -9.14
C PHE A 268 -8.71 22.51 -9.06
N ASP A 269 -9.38 22.29 -7.93
CA ASP A 269 -10.74 22.76 -7.70
C ASP A 269 -10.73 24.26 -7.36
N ASP A 270 -11.60 25.02 -8.04
CA ASP A 270 -11.88 26.41 -7.72
C ASP A 270 -12.86 26.44 -6.54
N PRO A 271 -12.49 27.04 -5.39
CA PRO A 271 -13.36 27.13 -4.23
C PRO A 271 -14.62 27.95 -4.47
N GLN A 272 -14.64 28.82 -5.50
CA GLN A 272 -15.83 29.58 -5.91
C GLN A 272 -16.77 28.77 -6.82
N GLY A 273 -16.37 27.56 -7.20
CA GLY A 273 -17.17 26.65 -8.00
C GLY A 273 -16.95 26.80 -9.51
N GLY A 274 -17.93 26.32 -10.29
CA GLY A 274 -17.88 26.37 -11.75
C GLY A 274 -17.18 25.16 -12.38
N VAL A 275 -16.45 25.43 -13.47
CA VAL A 275 -16.02 24.41 -14.44
C VAL A 275 -14.69 23.78 -14.07
N SER A 276 -13.93 24.48 -13.23
CA SER A 276 -12.77 23.95 -12.56
C SER A 276 -13.18 23.30 -11.22
N THR A 277 -14.10 22.32 -11.23
CA THR A 277 -14.54 21.63 -10.00
C THR A 277 -14.65 20.12 -10.19
N GLY A 278 -14.60 19.37 -9.09
CA GLY A 278 -14.75 17.92 -9.04
C GLY A 278 -13.47 17.14 -9.26
N PHE A 279 -12.32 17.80 -9.44
CA PHE A 279 -11.05 17.12 -9.67
C PHE A 279 -10.69 16.20 -8.50
N ASP A 280 -10.79 16.69 -7.26
CA ASP A 280 -10.39 15.87 -6.10
C ASP A 280 -11.28 14.66 -5.88
N GLN A 281 -12.52 14.70 -6.38
CA GLN A 281 -13.51 13.65 -6.18
C GLN A 281 -13.50 12.63 -7.31
N THR A 282 -13.33 13.08 -8.55
CA THR A 282 -13.54 12.25 -9.74
C THR A 282 -12.32 12.16 -10.66
N GLY A 283 -11.28 12.97 -10.44
CA GLY A 283 -10.05 12.92 -11.22
C GLY A 283 -10.09 13.77 -12.50
N ILE A 284 -9.02 13.66 -13.29
CA ILE A 284 -8.88 14.30 -14.61
C ILE A 284 -9.38 13.32 -15.67
N ARG A 285 -10.25 13.77 -16.57
CA ARG A 285 -10.76 12.98 -17.70
C ARG A 285 -10.11 13.35 -19.02
N TRP A 286 -9.93 14.64 -19.25
CA TRP A 286 -9.28 15.15 -20.45
C TRP A 286 -8.22 16.17 -20.10
N ILE A 287 -7.14 16.16 -20.86
CA ILE A 287 -6.05 17.13 -20.72
C ILE A 287 -5.54 17.56 -22.10
N ARG A 288 -5.22 18.84 -22.24
CA ARG A 288 -4.58 19.42 -23.43
C ARG A 288 -3.37 20.22 -22.98
N PHE A 289 -2.24 20.12 -23.68
CA PHE A 289 -1.02 20.81 -23.31
C PHE A 289 -0.78 22.02 -24.20
N GLU A 290 -0.25 23.12 -23.65
CA GLU A 290 0.03 24.34 -24.44
C GLU A 290 1.01 24.11 -25.57
N ASN A 291 2.02 23.25 -25.35
CA ASN A 291 3.02 22.92 -26.35
C ASN A 291 2.52 21.93 -27.42
N ASN A 292 1.32 21.37 -27.25
CA ASN A 292 0.66 20.53 -28.24
C ASN A 292 -0.84 20.87 -28.30
N PRO A 293 -1.19 22.07 -28.79
CA PRO A 293 -2.53 22.61 -28.63
C PRO A 293 -3.57 21.83 -29.43
N ALA A 294 -3.18 21.14 -30.50
CA ALA A 294 -4.09 20.39 -31.38
C ALA A 294 -4.68 19.12 -30.75
N LEU A 295 -3.96 18.50 -29.80
CA LEU A 295 -4.32 17.19 -29.26
C LEU A 295 -4.93 17.31 -27.86
N ILE A 296 -6.11 16.69 -27.72
CA ILE A 296 -6.70 16.40 -26.42
C ILE A 296 -6.39 14.95 -26.08
N TYR A 297 -5.94 14.68 -24.87
CA TYR A 297 -5.62 13.35 -24.39
C TYR A 297 -6.71 12.86 -23.45
N ASN A 298 -7.04 11.56 -23.55
CA ASN A 298 -7.85 10.88 -22.55
C ASN A 298 -6.97 10.53 -21.35
N VAL A 299 -7.50 10.71 -20.15
CA VAL A 299 -6.83 10.38 -18.89
C VAL A 299 -7.69 9.37 -18.15
N ASN A 300 -7.07 8.36 -17.56
CA ASN A 300 -7.73 7.49 -16.59
C ASN A 300 -7.94 8.29 -15.30
N PRO A 301 -9.19 8.64 -14.94
CA PRO A 301 -9.44 9.54 -13.82
C PRO A 301 -9.02 8.96 -12.48
N ALA A 302 -8.98 7.63 -12.33
CA ALA A 302 -8.58 6.98 -11.10
C ALA A 302 -7.06 7.03 -10.85
N THR A 303 -6.25 7.17 -11.90
CA THR A 303 -4.79 7.04 -11.81
C THR A 303 -4.01 8.28 -12.26
N GLY A 304 -4.61 9.16 -13.05
CA GLY A 304 -3.93 10.29 -13.67
C GLY A 304 -3.03 9.89 -14.85
N GLN A 305 -3.20 8.68 -15.39
CA GLN A 305 -2.44 8.19 -16.55
C GLN A 305 -3.09 8.63 -17.86
N ILE A 306 -2.32 9.13 -18.82
CA ILE A 306 -2.77 9.36 -20.19
C ILE A 306 -2.98 8.00 -20.87
N THR A 307 -4.19 7.72 -21.33
CA THR A 307 -4.59 6.44 -21.96
C THR A 307 -4.66 6.49 -23.47
N GLY A 308 -4.42 7.65 -24.06
CA GLY A 308 -4.39 7.83 -25.51
C GLY A 308 -4.84 9.22 -25.93
N VAL A 309 -4.90 9.44 -27.24
CA VAL A 309 -5.45 10.66 -27.83
C VAL A 309 -6.97 10.55 -27.90
N SER A 310 -7.66 11.62 -27.54
CA SER A 310 -9.12 11.70 -27.59
C SER A 310 -9.65 11.79 -29.01
N GLY A 311 -10.93 11.44 -29.19
CA GLY A 311 -11.65 11.71 -30.43
C GLY A 311 -11.92 13.21 -30.65
N TYR A 312 -11.91 14.00 -29.59
CA TYR A 312 -12.03 15.46 -29.64
C TYR A 312 -10.75 16.10 -30.15
N LYS A 313 -10.89 17.19 -30.90
CA LYS A 313 -9.78 18.00 -31.42
C LYS A 313 -10.08 19.48 -31.24
N CYS A 314 -9.04 20.24 -30.96
CA CYS A 314 -9.12 21.69 -31.01
C CYS A 314 -8.75 22.15 -32.41
N ASN A 315 -9.67 22.82 -33.08
CA ASN A 315 -9.43 23.43 -34.38
C ASN A 315 -8.80 24.81 -34.14
N PHE A 316 -7.60 25.03 -34.67
CA PHE A 316 -6.92 26.33 -34.70
C PHE A 316 -6.68 26.73 -36.16
#